data_AF-A0A835Q8W1-F1
#
_entry.id   AF-A0A835Q8W1-F1
#
_cell.length_a   1.000
_cell.length_b   1.000
_cell.length_c   1.000
_cell.angle_alpha   90.00
_cell.angle_beta   90.00
_cell.angle_gamma   90.00
#
_symmetry.space_group_name_H-M   'P 1'
#
loop_
_entity.id
_entity.type
_entity.pdbx_description
1 polymer ?
#
loop_
_entity_poly.entity_id
_entity_poly.type
_entity_poly.pdbx_seq_one_letter_code
_entity_poly.pdbx_strand_id
1 'polypeptide(L)'
;MIRFILLQNRQGKTRLAKYYVPLEESEKHKVEYEVHRLVVNRDPKFTNFVEFRTHKIIYRRYAGLFFSMCVDITDNELAYLESIHLFVEILDHFFSNVCELDLVFNFHKVYLILDEFILAGELQETSKKAIIERMGELEKLE
;
A
#
# COMPACT_ATOMS: atom_id res chain seq x y z
N MET A 1 -2.23 14.44 2.07
CA MET A 1 -3.00 13.46 1.27
C MET A 1 -2.08 12.35 0.75
N ILE A 2 -2.59 11.12 0.65
CA ILE A 2 -1.91 9.99 -0.01
C ILE A 2 -1.96 10.20 -1.52
N ARG A 3 -0.79 10.24 -2.17
CA ARG A 3 -0.67 10.41 -3.62
C ARG A 3 -0.71 9.08 -4.37
N PHE A 4 0.02 8.11 -3.85
CA PHE A 4 0.05 6.76 -4.41
C PHE A 4 0.45 5.74 -3.35
N ILE A 5 0.08 4.49 -3.61
CA ILE A 5 0.42 3.32 -2.81
C ILE A 5 1.05 2.30 -3.76
N LEU A 6 2.22 1.83 -3.39
CA LEU A 6 2.97 0.82 -4.12
C LEU A 6 3.26 -0.37 -3.23
N LEU A 7 3.02 -1.56 -3.78
CA LEU A 7 3.45 -2.81 -3.21
C LEU A 7 4.45 -3.46 -4.15
N GLN A 8 5.71 -3.55 -3.73
CA GLN A 8 6.80 -4.05 -4.58
C GLN A 8 7.55 -5.17 -3.88
N ASN A 9 7.96 -6.19 -4.64
CA ASN A 9 8.80 -7.23 -4.08
C ASN A 9 10.29 -6.85 -4.13
N ARG A 10 11.14 -7.70 -3.54
CA ARG A 10 12.61 -7.52 -3.55
C ARG A 10 13.21 -7.37 -4.95
N GLN A 11 12.60 -7.96 -5.98
CA GLN A 11 13.09 -7.89 -7.37
C GLN A 11 12.62 -6.63 -8.11
N GLY A 12 11.78 -5.78 -7.50
CA GLY A 12 11.22 -4.59 -8.13
C GLY A 12 9.98 -4.87 -8.97
N LYS A 13 9.37 -6.05 -8.83
CA LYS A 13 8.06 -6.33 -9.44
C LYS A 13 6.98 -5.70 -8.60
N THR A 14 6.20 -4.82 -9.21
CA THR A 14 5.02 -4.20 -8.61
C THR A 14 3.86 -5.20 -8.58
N ARG A 15 3.28 -5.40 -7.39
CA ARG A 15 2.13 -6.29 -7.14
C ARG A 15 0.82 -5.52 -7.04
N LEU A 16 0.89 -4.29 -6.55
CA LEU A 16 -0.22 -3.35 -6.50
C LEU A 16 0.33 -1.94 -6.69
N ALA A 17 -0.37 -1.14 -7.50
CA ALA A 17 -0.11 0.27 -7.68
C ALA A 17 -1.43 1.04 -7.78
N LYS A 18 -1.73 1.83 -6.75
CA LYS A 18 -2.89 2.72 -6.74
C LYS A 18 -2.41 4.16 -6.75
N TYR A 19 -2.93 4.95 -7.68
CA TYR A 19 -2.60 6.37 -7.84
C TYR A 19 -3.86 7.20 -7.57
N TYR A 20 -3.79 8.11 -6.60
CA TYR A 20 -4.87 9.03 -6.25
C TYR A 20 -4.69 10.41 -6.89
N VAL A 21 -3.49 10.68 -7.41
CA VAL A 21 -3.22 11.85 -8.26
C VAL A 21 -3.07 11.41 -9.72
N PRO A 22 -3.55 12.22 -10.68
CA PRO A 22 -3.36 11.92 -12.09
C PRO A 22 -1.87 12.01 -12.44
N LEU A 23 -1.33 10.92 -12.99
CA LEU A 23 0.05 10.83 -13.48
C LEU A 23 0.04 10.22 -14.88
N GLU A 24 0.95 10.68 -15.73
CA GLU A 24 1.18 10.04 -17.03
C GLU A 24 1.79 8.65 -16.84
N GLU A 25 1.55 7.75 -17.80
CA GLU A 25 2.08 6.39 -17.74
C GLU A 25 3.61 6.37 -17.69
N SER A 26 4.27 7.27 -18.42
CA SER A 26 5.74 7.40 -18.39
C SER A 26 6.25 7.80 -16.99
N GLU A 27 5.49 8.61 -16.26
CA GLU A 27 5.83 9.05 -14.91
C GLU A 27 5.57 7.95 -13.88
N LYS A 28 4.47 7.20 -14.01
CA LYS A 28 4.16 6.06 -13.15
C LYS A 28 5.32 5.05 -13.12
N HIS A 29 5.82 4.65 -14.28
CA HIS A 29 6.95 3.73 -14.39
C HIS A 29 8.24 4.29 -13.76
N LYS A 30 8.51 5.59 -13.93
CA LYS A 30 9.66 6.26 -13.30
C LYS A 30 9.54 6.27 -11.78
N VAL A 31 8.36 6.61 -11.26
CA VAL A 31 8.07 6.65 -9.82
C VAL A 31 8.24 5.26 -9.21
N GLU A 32 7.66 4.22 -9.82
CA GLU A 32 7.81 2.84 -9.33
C GLU A 32 9.27 2.40 -9.26
N TYR A 33 10.07 2.74 -10.28
CA TYR A 33 11.49 2.42 -10.31
C TYR A 33 12.28 3.19 -9.25
N GLU A 34 12.05 4.50 -9.11
CA GLU A 34 12.73 5.34 -8.12
C GLU A 34 12.41 4.91 -6.69
N VAL A 35 11.13 4.67 -6.38
CA VAL A 35 10.66 4.23 -5.06
C VAL A 35 11.29 2.88 -4.71
N HIS A 36 11.27 1.92 -5.63
CA HIS A 36 11.87 0.60 -5.39
C HIS A 36 13.35 0.71 -5.04
N ARG A 37 14.12 1.44 -5.86
CA ARG A 37 15.57 1.60 -5.66
C ARG A 37 15.90 2.28 -4.33
N LEU A 38 15.08 3.24 -3.93
CA LEU A 38 15.24 4.02 -2.71
C LEU A 38 14.92 3.19 -1.46
N VAL A 39 13.91 2.31 -1.53
CA VAL A 39 13.48 1.49 -0.40
C VAL A 39 14.30 0.20 -0.25
N VAL A 40 14.59 -0.51 -1.36
CA VAL A 40 15.21 -1.85 -1.32
C VAL A 40 16.65 -1.85 -0.78
N ASN A 41 17.39 -0.76 -1.00
CA ASN A 41 18.79 -0.63 -0.61
C ASN A 41 18.98 -0.05 0.80
N ARG A 42 17.90 0.30 1.51
CA ARG A 42 17.99 0.87 2.87
C ARG A 42 18.25 -0.20 3.92
N ASP A 43 19.19 0.10 4.81
CA ASP A 43 19.48 -0.73 5.97
C ASP A 43 18.30 -0.70 6.97
N PRO A 44 17.94 -1.83 7.61
CA PRO A 44 16.89 -1.89 8.62
C PRO A 44 17.05 -0.94 9.81
N LYS A 45 18.26 -0.41 10.07
CA LYS A 45 18.52 0.57 11.13
C LYS A 45 17.97 1.97 10.83
N PHE A 46 17.72 2.27 9.56
CA PHE A 46 17.16 3.56 9.18
C PHE A 46 15.66 3.62 9.46
N THR A 47 15.15 4.85 9.53
CA THR A 47 13.72 5.11 9.73
C THR A 47 12.87 4.57 8.57
N ASN A 48 11.59 4.35 8.84
CA ASN A 48 10.57 4.01 7.84
C ASN A 48 10.15 5.19 6.95
N PHE A 49 10.77 6.34 7.11
CA PHE A 49 10.41 7.60 6.45
C PHE A 49 11.55 8.05 5.56
N VAL A 50 11.23 8.40 4.31
CA VAL A 50 12.22 8.84 3.33
C VAL A 50 11.70 10.05 2.59
N GLU A 51 12.53 11.08 2.47
CA GLU A 51 12.21 12.22 1.62
C GLU A 51 12.25 11.79 0.14
N PHE A 52 11.23 12.18 -0.61
CA PHE A 52 11.09 11.86 -2.01
C PHE A 52 10.54 13.06 -2.77
N ARG A 53 11.42 13.74 -3.52
CA ARG A 53 11.08 14.97 -4.26
C ARG A 53 10.52 16.03 -3.31
N THR A 54 9.28 16.45 -3.49
CA THR A 54 8.55 17.40 -2.63
C THR A 54 7.54 16.70 -1.71
N HIS A 55 7.72 15.39 -1.51
CA HIS A 55 6.85 14.49 -0.74
C HIS A 55 7.67 13.60 0.18
N LYS A 56 6.98 12.76 0.94
CA LYS A 56 7.61 11.74 1.79
C LYS A 56 7.07 10.36 1.43
N ILE A 57 7.96 9.37 1.45
CA ILE A 57 7.60 7.96 1.35
C ILE A 57 7.65 7.37 2.75
N ILE A 58 6.52 6.81 3.16
CA ILE A 58 6.40 5.97 4.35
C ILE A 58 6.40 4.53 3.86
N TYR A 59 7.33 3.70 4.34
CA TYR A 59 7.40 2.31 3.90
C TYR A 59 7.58 1.34 5.06
N ARG A 60 7.04 0.13 4.89
CA ARG A 60 7.26 -0.99 5.80
C ARG A 60 7.47 -2.28 5.04
N ARG A 61 8.41 -3.09 5.51
CA ARG A 61 8.76 -4.37 4.90
C ARG A 61 8.06 -5.50 5.63
N TYR A 62 7.33 -6.33 4.89
CA TYR A 62 6.74 -7.58 5.35
C TYR A 62 7.25 -8.73 4.49
N ALA A 63 7.98 -9.67 5.09
CA ALA A 63 8.67 -10.75 4.38
C ALA A 63 9.50 -10.25 3.15
N GLY A 64 9.08 -10.59 1.93
CA GLY A 64 9.70 -10.19 0.67
C GLY A 64 9.12 -8.94 0.02
N LEU A 65 8.07 -8.35 0.62
CA LEU A 65 7.31 -7.24 0.08
C LEU A 65 7.60 -5.93 0.82
N PHE A 66 7.58 -4.85 0.06
CA PHE A 66 7.71 -3.47 0.52
C PHE A 66 6.41 -2.74 0.23
N PHE A 67 5.71 -2.36 1.30
CA PHE A 67 4.52 -1.52 1.25
C PHE A 67 4.98 -0.09 1.38
N SER A 68 4.70 0.75 0.38
CA SER A 68 5.14 2.14 0.32
C SER A 68 3.93 3.04 0.06
N MET A 69 3.77 4.07 0.87
CA MET A 69 2.79 5.14 0.69
C MET A 69 3.52 6.46 0.48
N CYS A 70 3.17 7.19 -0.56
CA CYS A 70 3.67 8.55 -0.79
C CYS A 70 2.64 9.56 -0.30
N VAL A 71 3.09 10.44 0.60
CA VAL A 71 2.24 11.36 1.35
C VAL A 71 2.83 12.77 1.30
N ASP A 72 2.02 13.78 1.62
CA ASP A 72 2.50 15.15 1.64
C ASP A 72 3.38 15.39 2.89
N ILE A 73 4.29 16.38 2.80
CA ILE A 73 5.30 16.65 3.84
C ILE A 73 4.68 16.97 5.21
N THR A 74 3.49 17.54 5.21
CA THR A 74 2.75 18.01 6.40
C THR A 74 2.01 16.91 7.14
N ASP A 75 1.86 15.72 6.53
CA ASP A 75 1.03 14.68 7.12
C ASP A 75 1.76 13.89 8.23
N ASN A 76 0.97 13.18 9.03
CA ASN A 76 1.48 12.36 10.13
C ASN A 76 2.07 11.04 9.63
N GLU A 77 3.40 10.93 9.72
CA GLU A 77 4.17 9.78 9.26
C GLU A 77 3.84 8.49 10.03
N LEU A 78 3.64 8.58 11.35
CA LEU A 78 3.33 7.44 12.20
C LEU A 78 1.91 6.92 11.94
N ALA A 79 0.96 7.81 11.65
CA ALA A 79 -0.40 7.41 11.31
C ALA A 79 -0.39 6.52 10.07
N TYR A 80 0.29 6.92 8.99
CA TYR A 80 0.38 6.11 7.77
C TYR A 80 1.22 4.84 7.95
N LEU A 81 2.23 4.85 8.81
CA LEU A 81 2.99 3.65 9.13
C LEU A 81 2.10 2.58 9.79
N GLU A 82 1.19 3.00 10.68
CA GLU A 82 0.19 2.12 11.28
C GLU A 82 -0.94 1.78 10.30
N SER A 83 -1.32 2.69 9.39
CA SER A 83 -2.26 2.37 8.30
C SER A 83 -1.74 1.25 7.40
N ILE A 84 -0.44 1.25 7.08
CA ILE A 84 0.19 0.13 6.35
C ILE A 84 0.05 -1.16 7.14
N HIS A 85 0.27 -1.12 8.46
CA HIS A 85 0.15 -2.31 9.28
C HIS A 85 -1.28 -2.85 9.33
N LEU A 86 -2.25 -1.97 9.54
CA LEU A 86 -3.67 -2.28 9.54
C LEU A 86 -4.08 -2.92 8.20
N PHE A 87 -3.62 -2.37 7.07
CA PHE A 87 -3.89 -2.95 5.76
C PHE A 87 -3.35 -4.39 5.64
N VAL A 88 -2.12 -4.64 6.10
CA VAL A 88 -1.54 -5.99 6.09
C VAL A 88 -2.32 -6.95 7.00
N GLU A 89 -2.78 -6.50 8.16
CA GLU A 89 -3.62 -7.33 9.04
C GLU A 89 -4.98 -7.67 8.42
N ILE A 90 -5.59 -6.73 7.69
CA ILE A 90 -6.84 -6.98 6.96
C ILE A 90 -6.61 -8.03 5.87
N LEU A 91 -5.51 -7.91 5.12
CA LEU A 91 -5.13 -8.91 4.11
C LEU A 91 -4.87 -10.28 4.74
N ASP A 92 -4.17 -10.33 5.88
CA ASP A 92 -3.87 -11.58 6.57
C ASP A 92 -5.13 -12.27 7.11
N HIS A 93 -6.08 -11.50 7.65
CA HIS A 93 -7.38 -12.00 8.07
C HIS A 93 -8.21 -12.50 6.88
N PHE A 94 -8.18 -11.79 5.75
CA PHE A 94 -8.96 -12.15 4.56
C PHE A 94 -8.43 -13.43 3.88
N PHE A 95 -7.10 -13.56 3.73
CA PHE A 95 -6.48 -14.71 3.05
C PHE A 95 -6.09 -15.87 3.97
N SER A 96 -6.21 -15.72 5.31
CA SER A 96 -5.83 -16.73 6.30
C SER A 96 -4.37 -17.20 6.16
N ASN A 97 -3.43 -16.31 6.51
CA ASN A 97 -1.98 -16.36 6.24
C ASN A 97 -1.63 -15.87 4.82
N VAL A 98 -1.64 -14.55 4.65
CA VAL A 98 -1.38 -13.94 3.34
C VAL A 98 0.05 -14.18 2.85
N CYS A 99 0.19 -14.58 1.58
CA CYS A 99 1.47 -14.64 0.88
C CYS A 99 1.50 -13.80 -0.39
N GLU A 100 2.69 -13.55 -0.95
CA GLU A 100 2.84 -12.76 -2.19
C GLU A 100 2.04 -13.36 -3.36
N LEU A 101 1.93 -14.69 -3.43
CA LEU A 101 1.17 -15.35 -4.50
C LEU A 101 -0.33 -15.06 -4.40
N ASP A 102 -0.89 -14.99 -3.18
CA ASP A 102 -2.32 -14.67 -3.00
C ASP A 102 -2.64 -13.28 -3.53
N LEU A 103 -1.75 -12.32 -3.32
CA LEU A 103 -1.88 -10.95 -3.84
C LEU A 103 -1.79 -10.90 -5.36
N VAL A 104 -0.99 -11.80 -5.97
CA VAL A 104 -0.86 -11.90 -7.43
C VAL A 104 -2.09 -12.56 -8.05
N PHE A 105 -2.57 -13.66 -7.48
CA PHE A 105 -3.72 -14.40 -8.01
C PHE A 105 -5.04 -13.66 -7.77
N ASN A 106 -5.19 -13.01 -6.61
CA ASN A 106 -6.41 -12.32 -6.20
C ASN A 106 -6.28 -10.80 -6.25
N PHE A 107 -5.55 -10.26 -7.22
CA PHE A 107 -5.27 -8.81 -7.31
C PHE A 107 -6.56 -7.96 -7.27
N HIS A 108 -7.63 -8.42 -7.93
CA HIS A 108 -8.93 -7.74 -7.95
C HIS A 108 -9.52 -7.58 -6.54
N LYS A 109 -9.48 -8.65 -5.72
CA LYS A 109 -9.92 -8.59 -4.32
C LYS A 109 -9.07 -7.63 -3.49
N VAL A 110 -7.76 -7.61 -3.71
CA VAL A 110 -6.86 -6.68 -3.01
C VAL A 110 -7.21 -5.23 -3.34
N TYR A 111 -7.56 -4.91 -4.58
CA TYR A 111 -8.04 -3.57 -4.94
C TYR A 111 -9.37 -3.22 -4.28
N LEU A 112 -10.31 -4.16 -4.18
CA LEU A 112 -11.58 -3.95 -3.48
C LEU A 112 -11.37 -3.67 -1.99
N ILE A 113 -10.51 -4.45 -1.33
CA ILE A 113 -10.14 -4.22 0.08
C ILE A 113 -9.47 -2.85 0.24
N LEU A 114 -8.57 -2.48 -0.68
CA LEU A 114 -7.90 -1.19 -0.65
C LEU A 114 -8.88 -0.03 -0.84
N ASP A 115 -9.88 -0.18 -1.70
CA ASP A 115 -10.87 0.86 -1.98
C ASP A 115 -11.86 1.07 -0.82
N GLU A 116 -12.17 0.04 -0.03
CA GLU A 116 -12.91 0.21 1.25
C GLU A 116 -12.04 0.88 2.33
N PHE A 117 -10.72 0.66 2.28
CA PHE A 117 -9.78 1.19 3.26
C PHE A 117 -9.41 2.66 3.00
N ILE A 118 -9.11 3.01 1.75
CA ILE A 118 -8.60 4.33 1.33
C ILE A 118 -9.35 4.79 0.10
N LEU A 119 -9.97 5.96 0.20
CA LEU A 119 -10.71 6.59 -0.88
C LEU A 119 -10.22 8.01 -1.11
N ALA A 120 -10.07 8.40 -2.38
CA ALA A 120 -9.65 9.74 -2.80
C ALA A 120 -8.34 10.24 -2.13
N GLY A 121 -7.45 9.32 -1.77
CA GLY A 121 -6.16 9.66 -1.13
C GLY A 121 -6.25 9.90 0.38
N GLU A 122 -7.37 9.56 1.02
CA GLU A 122 -7.57 9.70 2.46
C GLU A 122 -8.08 8.39 3.08
N LEU A 123 -7.81 8.19 4.37
CA LEU A 123 -8.29 7.02 5.11
C LEU A 123 -9.81 7.10 5.28
N GLN A 124 -10.52 6.09 4.80
CA GLN A 124 -11.98 6.02 4.89
C GLN A 124 -12.42 5.26 6.14
N GLU A 125 -11.96 4.01 6.26
CA GLU A 125 -12.37 3.11 7.35
C GLU A 125 -11.14 2.56 8.07
N THR A 126 -11.21 2.51 9.40
CA THR A 126 -10.12 2.03 10.26
C THR A 126 -10.50 0.77 11.04
N SER A 127 -11.80 0.46 11.09
CA SER A 127 -12.32 -0.74 11.74
C SER A 127 -12.13 -1.97 10.85
N LYS A 128 -11.23 -2.87 11.26
CA LYS A 128 -11.05 -4.18 10.62
C LYS A 128 -12.39 -4.92 10.43
N LYS A 129 -13.23 -4.90 11.48
CA LYS A 129 -14.53 -5.58 11.48
C LYS A 129 -15.46 -5.05 10.39
N ALA A 130 -15.54 -3.72 10.25
CA ALA A 130 -16.40 -3.09 9.26
C ALA A 130 -15.96 -3.44 7.84
N ILE A 131 -14.65 -3.39 7.56
CA ILE A 131 -14.09 -3.72 6.23
C ILE A 131 -14.38 -5.19 5.87
N ILE A 132 -14.15 -6.11 6.81
CA ILE A 132 -14.39 -7.54 6.58
C ILE A 132 -15.88 -7.83 6.36
N GLU A 133 -16.76 -7.22 7.15
CA GLU A 133 -18.21 -7.37 7.00
C GLU A 133 -18.67 -6.87 5.64
N ARG A 134 -18.17 -5.70 5.19
CA ARG A 134 -18.46 -5.16 3.86
C ARG A 134 -17.96 -6.05 2.73
N MET A 135 -16.75 -6.58 2.83
CA MET A 135 -16.23 -7.55 1.85
C MET A 135 -17.14 -8.79 1.77
N GLY A 136 -17.59 -9.31 2.91
CA GLY A 136 -18.51 -10.45 2.95
C GLY A 136 -19.91 -10.16 2.42
N GLU A 137 -20.37 -8.91 2.44
CA GLU A 137 -21.59 -8.49 1.73
C GLU A 137 -21.38 -8.43 0.22
N LEU A 138 -20.26 -7.88 -0.24
CA LEU A 138 -19.93 -7.79 -1.66
C LEU A 138 -19.77 -9.18 -2.30
N GLU A 139 -19.11 -10.12 -1.63
CA GLU A 139 -18.96 -11.50 -2.12
C GLU A 139 -20.30 -12.27 -2.24
N LYS A 140 -21.37 -11.83 -1.56
CA LYS A 140 -22.70 -12.44 -1.69
C LYS A 140 -23.51 -11.88 -2.87
N LEU A 141 -23.11 -10.72 -3.38
CA LEU A 141 -23.77 -10.05 -4.50
C LEU A 141 -23.18 -10.49 -5.85
N GLU A 142 -21.97 -11.02 -5.86
CA GLU A 142 -21.35 -11.74 -6.98
C GLU A 142 -21.88 -13.18 -7.10
#